data_AF-F8JDM2-F1
#
_entry.id   AF-F8JDM2-F1
#
_cell.length_a   1.000
_cell.length_b   1.000
_cell.length_c   1.000
_cell.angle_alpha   90.00
_cell.angle_beta   90.00
_cell.angle_gamma   90.00
#
_symmetry.space_group_name_H-M   'P 1'
#
loop_
_entity.id
_entity.type
_entity.pdbx_description
1 polymer ?
#
loop_
_entity_poly.entity_id
_entity_poly.type
_entity_poly.pdbx_seq_one_letter_code
_entity_poly.pdbx_strand_id
1 'polypeptide(L)'
;MKLLLKGAAIAASFLAVTATTASAEIVCNEDGDCWHVRERHVYRPEFGVTVYPDTWRWRDAHAHRYRWREHEGRGYWRRGVWIGF
;
A
#
# COMPACT_ATOMS: atom_id res chain seq x y z
N MET A 1 -9.09 55.68 28.34
CA MET A 1 -8.99 55.79 26.87
C MET A 1 -8.05 54.70 26.37
N LYS A 2 -8.51 53.93 25.38
CA LYS A 2 -8.03 52.60 24.95
C LYS A 2 -6.52 52.52 24.69
N LEU A 3 -5.83 51.62 25.39
CA LEU A 3 -4.53 51.09 24.96
C LEU A 3 -4.76 50.22 23.73
N LEU A 4 -4.65 50.85 22.56
CA LEU A 4 -4.51 50.18 21.27
C LEU A 4 -3.10 49.60 21.18
N LEU A 5 -2.84 48.47 21.83
CA LEU A 5 -1.71 47.62 21.47
C LEU A 5 -2.22 46.50 20.56
N LYS A 6 -2.01 46.77 19.27
CA LYS A 6 -2.34 45.97 18.11
C LYS A 6 -1.75 44.57 18.30
N GLY A 7 -2.63 43.58 18.46
CA GLY A 7 -2.24 42.18 18.60
C GLY A 7 -1.46 41.71 17.39
N ALA A 8 -0.17 41.44 17.57
CA ALA A 8 0.59 40.61 16.63
C ALA A 8 0.29 39.15 16.98
N ALA A 9 -0.82 38.64 16.43
CA ALA A 9 -1.09 37.21 16.45
C ALA A 9 -0.08 36.52 15.52
N ILE A 10 0.97 35.94 16.10
CA ILE A 10 1.90 35.07 15.37
C ILE A 10 1.14 33.77 15.09
N ALA A 11 0.49 33.69 13.93
CA ALA A 11 -0.09 32.44 13.45
C ALA A 11 1.04 31.55 12.93
N ALA A 12 1.65 30.76 13.82
CA ALA A 12 2.59 29.71 13.43
C ALA A 12 1.78 28.52 12.89
N SER A 13 1.50 28.51 11.58
CA SER A 13 0.92 27.36 10.91
C SER A 13 1.99 26.28 10.71
N PHE A 14 2.13 25.37 11.68
CA PHE A 14 2.85 24.12 11.44
C PHE A 14 2.01 23.22 10.54
N LEU A 15 2.28 23.24 9.24
CA LEU A 15 1.80 22.20 8.34
C LEU A 15 2.58 20.94 8.66
N ALA A 16 2.02 20.08 9.51
CA ALA A 16 2.50 18.72 9.67
C ALA A 16 2.23 17.98 8.36
N VAL A 17 3.25 17.94 7.47
CA VAL A 17 3.22 17.05 6.31
C VAL A 17 3.38 15.65 6.86
N THR A 18 2.26 14.99 7.12
CA THR A 18 2.24 13.55 7.33
C THR A 18 2.64 12.92 6.01
N ALA A 19 3.93 12.60 5.87
CA ALA A 19 4.37 11.68 4.84
C ALA A 19 3.72 10.34 5.16
N THR A 20 2.54 10.08 4.59
CA THR A 20 2.01 8.72 4.54
C THR A 20 3.03 7.93 3.74
N THR A 21 3.82 7.09 4.41
CA THR A 21 4.60 6.09 3.71
C THR A 21 3.58 5.27 2.94
N ALA A 22 3.46 5.52 1.63
CA ALA A 22 2.67 4.69 0.74
C ALA A 22 3.19 3.29 0.97
N SER A 23 2.43 2.49 1.71
CA SER A 23 2.87 1.17 2.12
C SER A 23 2.66 0.30 0.90
N ALA A 24 3.63 0.35 0.00
CA ALA A 24 3.68 -0.51 -1.14
C ALA A 24 4.08 -1.90 -0.65
N GLU A 25 3.28 -2.90 -0.98
CA GLU A 25 3.58 -4.29 -0.69
C GLU A 25 3.42 -5.10 -1.98
N ILE A 26 4.10 -6.25 -2.02
CA ILE A 26 3.93 -7.24 -3.08
C ILE A 26 3.17 -8.40 -2.47
N VAL A 27 2.09 -8.82 -3.09
CA VAL A 27 1.29 -9.95 -2.65
C VAL A 27 1.36 -11.02 -3.70
N CYS A 28 1.63 -12.26 -3.30
CA CYS A 28 1.65 -13.42 -4.19
C CYS A 28 0.74 -14.51 -3.66
N ASN A 29 0.02 -15.20 -4.55
CA ASN A 29 -0.76 -16.39 -4.21
C ASN A 29 0.02 -17.68 -4.55
N GLU A 30 -0.54 -18.83 -4.18
CA GLU A 30 0.04 -20.15 -4.44
C GLU A 30 0.11 -20.50 -5.94
N ASP A 31 -0.78 -19.91 -6.76
CA ASP A 31 -0.82 -20.09 -8.21
C ASP A 31 0.36 -19.38 -8.91
N GLY A 32 1.13 -18.55 -8.18
CA GLY A 32 2.22 -17.75 -8.71
C GLY A 32 1.80 -16.41 -9.30
N ASP A 33 0.55 -16.01 -9.15
CA ASP A 33 0.12 -14.65 -9.46
C ASP A 33 0.61 -13.71 -8.35
N CYS A 34 1.33 -12.66 -8.74
CA CYS A 34 1.80 -11.62 -7.85
C CYS A 34 1.30 -10.25 -8.30
N TRP A 35 1.00 -9.37 -7.36
CA TRP A 35 0.52 -8.02 -7.63
C TRP A 35 1.04 -7.02 -6.61
N HIS A 36 1.12 -5.76 -7.03
CA HIS A 36 1.45 -4.65 -6.13
C HIS A 36 0.20 -4.14 -5.44
N VAL A 37 0.29 -3.83 -4.16
CA VAL A 37 -0.73 -3.06 -3.44
C VAL A 37 -0.13 -1.73 -2.99
N ARG A 38 -0.93 -0.66 -3.07
CA ARG A 38 -0.51 0.70 -2.71
C ARG A 38 -0.75 1.02 -1.22
N GLU A 39 -1.62 0.23 -0.59
CA GLU A 39 -2.01 0.37 0.79
C GLU A 39 -1.90 -1.00 1.46
N ARG A 40 -1.48 -1.01 2.74
CA ARG A 40 -1.44 -2.23 3.52
C ARG A 40 -2.85 -2.77 3.74
N HIS A 41 -3.02 -4.06 3.51
CA HIS A 41 -4.29 -4.74 3.72
C HIS A 41 -4.11 -5.89 4.72
N VAL A 42 -5.11 -6.09 5.58
CA VAL A 42 -5.18 -7.29 6.41
C VAL A 42 -5.87 -8.38 5.59
N TYR A 43 -5.06 -9.28 5.03
CA TYR A 43 -5.57 -10.46 4.32
C TYR A 43 -5.98 -11.52 5.32
N ARG A 44 -7.14 -12.15 5.08
CA ARG A 44 -7.54 -13.30 5.87
C ARG A 44 -6.72 -14.53 5.48
N PRO A 45 -6.37 -15.43 6.43
CA PRO A 45 -5.62 -16.65 6.13
C PRO A 45 -6.23 -17.48 5.01
N GLU A 46 -7.56 -17.53 4.93
CA GLU A 46 -8.29 -18.32 3.91
C GLU A 46 -8.05 -17.86 2.46
N PHE A 47 -7.47 -16.67 2.25
CA PHE A 47 -7.15 -16.17 0.91
C PHE A 47 -5.90 -16.81 0.31
N GLY A 48 -5.05 -17.46 1.13
CA GLY A 48 -3.86 -18.17 0.65
C GLY A 48 -2.83 -17.26 -0.03
N VAL A 49 -2.64 -16.06 0.51
CA VAL A 49 -1.70 -15.07 -0.03
C VAL A 49 -0.54 -14.83 0.94
N THR A 50 0.64 -14.58 0.37
CA THR A 50 1.82 -14.13 1.11
C THR A 50 2.11 -12.68 0.77
N VAL A 51 2.35 -11.88 1.80
CA VAL A 51 2.68 -10.45 1.67
C VAL A 51 4.18 -10.27 1.87
N TYR A 52 4.80 -9.54 0.95
CA TYR A 52 6.20 -9.18 0.93
C TYR A 52 6.35 -7.65 0.92
N PRO A 53 7.48 -7.10 1.39
CA PRO A 53 7.79 -5.68 1.19
C PRO A 53 7.94 -5.36 -0.31
N ASP A 54 7.73 -4.10 -0.69
CA ASP A 54 7.92 -3.60 -2.07
C ASP A 54 9.31 -3.84 -2.68
N THR A 55 10.34 -3.94 -1.83
CA THR A 55 11.72 -4.27 -2.20
C THR A 55 11.91 -5.74 -2.56
N TRP A 56 10.94 -6.61 -2.26
CA TRP A 56 11.05 -8.02 -2.58
C TRP A 56 11.01 -8.26 -4.09
N ARG A 57 11.81 -9.24 -4.51
CA ARG A 57 11.90 -9.72 -5.88
C ARG A 57 12.09 -11.22 -5.82
N TRP A 58 11.41 -11.97 -6.68
CA TRP A 58 11.77 -13.37 -6.90
C TRP A 58 13.12 -13.46 -7.62
N ARG A 59 13.81 -14.59 -7.44
CA ARG A 59 15.07 -14.87 -8.16
C ARG A 59 14.77 -15.31 -9.58
N ASP A 60 15.72 -15.10 -10.51
CA ASP A 60 15.59 -15.52 -11.91
C ASP A 60 15.27 -17.01 -12.07
N ALA A 61 15.84 -17.86 -11.21
CA ALA A 61 15.55 -19.29 -11.17
C ALA A 61 14.06 -19.63 -10.94
N HIS A 62 13.27 -18.67 -10.43
CA HIS A 62 11.84 -18.81 -10.16
C HIS A 62 10.96 -18.01 -11.13
N ALA A 63 11.53 -17.39 -12.18
CA ALA A 63 10.79 -16.57 -13.13
C ALA A 63 9.69 -17.34 -13.88
N HIS A 64 9.84 -18.66 -14.02
CA HIS A 64 8.81 -19.53 -14.62
C HIS A 64 7.60 -19.77 -13.69
N ARG A 65 7.75 -19.53 -12.39
CA ARG A 65 6.73 -19.80 -11.37
C ARG A 65 5.85 -18.58 -11.11
N TYR A 66 6.40 -17.38 -11.25
CA TYR A 66 5.72 -16.15 -10.89
C TYR A 66 5.37 -15.29 -12.11
N ARG A 67 4.26 -14.55 -12.00
CA ARG A 67 3.81 -13.59 -13.01
C ARG A 67 3.16 -12.40 -12.35
N TRP A 68 3.41 -11.22 -12.91
CA TRP A 68 2.74 -10.00 -12.48
C TRP A 68 1.30 -9.95 -12.98
N ARG A 69 0.41 -9.47 -12.13
CA ARG A 69 -0.99 -9.21 -12.44
C ARG A 69 -1.34 -7.76 -12.07
N GLU A 70 -1.98 -7.09 -13.02
CA GLU A 70 -2.57 -5.77 -12.83
C GLU A 70 -3.97 -5.90 -12.23
N HIS A 71 -4.38 -4.96 -11.39
CA HIS A 71 -5.72 -4.93 -10.79
C HIS A 71 -6.14 -3.51 -10.43
N GLU A 72 -7.44 -3.37 -10.13
CA GLU A 72 -8.06 -2.14 -9.68
C GLU A 72 -8.74 -2.40 -8.32
N GLY A 73 -8.57 -1.46 -7.39
CA GLY A 73 -9.18 -1.51 -6.06
C GLY A 73 -8.53 -2.49 -5.07
N ARG A 74 -9.31 -2.89 -4.06
CA ARG A 74 -8.90 -3.82 -3.00
C ARG A 74 -9.39 -5.21 -3.35
N GLY A 75 -8.55 -6.22 -3.13
CA GLY A 75 -8.88 -7.59 -3.49
C GLY A 75 -7.68 -8.54 -3.48
N TYR A 76 -7.86 -9.72 -4.06
CA TYR A 76 -6.81 -10.71 -4.25
C TYR A 76 -7.03 -11.53 -5.51
N TRP A 77 -5.94 -12.03 -6.11
CA TRP A 77 -6.02 -12.96 -7.24
C TRP A 77 -6.24 -14.39 -6.76
N ARG A 78 -7.18 -15.09 -7.38
CA ARG A 78 -7.41 -16.52 -7.16
C ARG A 78 -7.82 -17.20 -8.46
N ARG A 79 -7.11 -18.25 -8.89
CA ARG A 79 -7.42 -18.99 -10.12
C ARG A 79 -7.57 -18.09 -11.36
N GLY A 80 -6.74 -17.06 -11.47
CA GLY A 80 -6.77 -16.13 -12.60
C GLY A 80 -7.95 -15.14 -12.62
N VAL A 81 -8.62 -14.90 -11.48
CA VAL A 81 -9.67 -13.89 -11.33
C VAL A 81 -9.36 -12.98 -10.14
N TRP A 82 -9.64 -11.68 -10.29
CA TRP A 82 -9.59 -10.70 -9.22
C TRP A 82 -10.86 -10.74 -8.36
N ILE A 83 -10.71 -10.95 -7.05
CA ILE A 83 -11.81 -11.00 -6.09
C ILE A 83 -11.70 -9.80 -5.15
N GLY A 84 -12.63 -8.85 -5.26
CA GLY A 84 -12.62 -7.62 -4.45
C GLY A 84 -13.24 -7.73 -3.06
N PHE A 85 -12.92 -6.78 -2.17
CA PHE A 85 -13.50 -6.66 -0.82
C PHE A 85 -13.46 -5.23 -0.23
#